data_AF-A5ATW1-F1
#
_entry.id   AF-A5ATW1-F1
#
_cell.length_a   1.000
_cell.length_b   1.000
_cell.length_c   1.000
_cell.angle_alpha   90.00
_cell.angle_beta   90.00
_cell.angle_gamma   90.00
#
_symmetry.space_group_name_H-M   'P 1'
#
loop_
_entity.id
_entity.type
_entity.pdbx_description
1 polymer ?
#
loop_
_entity_poly.entity_id
_entity_poly.type
_entity_poly.pdbx_seq_one_letter_code
_entity_poly.pdbx_strand_id
1 'polypeptide(L)'
;MTLSSVPLATSDIQIPEGARRNSTLICVPIMADSVDQMLGQIRKAKEVGGDLVEIRLDYLKNFSPRQDLQFLVKQSPLPTLVTYRPTWEGGQYDGDEGKRLDALRLAIELGADYIDVELQVSFS
;
A
#
# COMPACT_ATOMS: atom_id res chain seq x y z
N MET A 1 33.60 17.42 -18.40
CA MET A 1 33.13 18.31 -17.32
C MET A 1 32.36 17.45 -16.34
N THR A 2 32.95 17.16 -15.18
CA THR A 2 32.34 16.35 -14.13
C THR A 2 31.34 17.21 -13.36
N LEU A 3 30.06 16.83 -13.36
CA LEU A 3 29.08 17.41 -12.45
C LEU A 3 29.40 16.89 -11.04
N SER A 4 30.02 17.74 -10.23
CA SER A 4 30.18 17.48 -8.80
C SER A 4 28.80 17.65 -8.14
N SER A 5 28.21 16.54 -7.69
CA SER A 5 27.03 16.57 -6.83
C SER A 5 27.43 17.14 -5.46
N VAL A 6 26.98 18.35 -5.15
CA VAL A 6 27.06 18.89 -3.79
C VAL A 6 25.98 18.19 -2.96
N PRO A 7 26.31 17.55 -1.83
CA PRO A 7 25.29 16.99 -0.96
C PRO A 7 24.50 18.14 -0.34
N LEU A 8 23.18 18.16 -0.55
CA LEU A 8 22.29 19.09 0.13
C LEU A 8 22.26 18.72 1.61
N ALA A 9 22.95 19.50 2.44
CA ALA A 9 22.92 19.33 3.88
C ALA A 9 21.53 19.73 4.39
N THR A 10 21.00 18.94 5.32
CA THR A 10 19.68 19.18 5.95
C THR A 10 19.58 20.52 6.68
N SER A 11 20.70 21.24 6.85
CA SER A 11 20.78 22.58 7.41
C SER A 11 20.19 23.68 6.52
N ASP A 12 19.96 23.43 5.23
CA ASP A 12 19.50 24.45 4.28
C ASP A 12 17.97 24.57 4.19
N ILE A 13 17.22 23.73 4.93
CA ILE A 13 15.76 23.76 4.95
C ILE A 13 15.31 24.41 6.27
N GLN A 14 15.00 25.71 6.21
CA GLN A 14 14.31 26.40 7.30
C GLN A 14 12.88 25.88 7.41
N ILE A 15 12.69 24.81 8.19
CA ILE A 15 11.36 24.33 8.59
C ILE A 15 10.86 25.25 9.72
N PRO A 16 9.67 25.86 9.60
CA PRO A 16 9.12 26.70 10.65
C PRO A 16 9.03 25.92 11.98
N GLU A 17 9.61 26.48 13.06
CA GLU A 17 9.45 25.95 14.41
C GLU A 17 7.96 25.92 14.78
N GLY A 18 7.42 24.70 14.97
CA GLY A 18 6.02 24.50 15.37
C GLY A 18 5.23 23.55 14.47
N ALA A 19 5.70 23.25 13.26
CA ALA A 19 5.17 22.14 12.49
C ALA A 19 5.74 20.83 13.05
N ARG A 20 5.09 20.25 14.08
CA ARG A 20 5.31 18.83 14.42
C ARG A 20 5.03 18.05 13.15
N ARG A 21 6.07 17.55 12.48
CA ARG A 21 5.87 16.40 11.59
C ARG A 21 5.34 15.29 12.48
N ASN A 22 4.20 14.72 12.10
CA ASN A 22 3.77 13.46 12.69
C ASN A 22 4.97 12.49 12.61
N SER A 23 5.19 11.71 13.67
CA SER A 23 6.23 10.67 13.65
C SER A 23 6.02 9.77 12.43
N THR A 24 7.11 9.29 11.83
CA THR A 24 7.07 8.30 10.76
C THR A 24 6.25 7.08 11.22
N LEU A 25 5.27 6.68 10.40
CA LEU A 25 4.42 5.52 10.67
C LEU A 25 5.09 4.22 10.22
N ILE A 26 4.85 3.13 10.95
CA ILE A 26 5.29 1.79 10.64
C ILE A 26 4.18 1.05 9.88
N CYS A 27 4.41 0.80 8.58
CA CYS A 27 3.53 0.02 7.73
C CYS A 27 3.95 -1.46 7.71
N VAL A 28 3.01 -2.36 8.01
CA VAL A 28 3.26 -3.81 8.00
C VAL A 28 2.70 -4.44 6.73
N PRO A 29 3.54 -5.11 5.90
CA PRO A 29 3.06 -5.76 4.69
C PRO A 29 2.32 -7.07 4.98
N ILE A 30 1.19 -7.25 4.31
CA ILE A 30 0.29 -8.41 4.43
C ILE A 30 0.29 -9.14 3.09
N MET A 31 0.88 -10.34 3.06
CA MET A 31 1.26 -11.07 1.82
C MET A 31 0.84 -12.54 1.83
N ALA A 32 -0.13 -12.92 2.68
CA ALA A 32 -0.71 -14.26 2.64
C ALA A 32 -1.49 -14.50 1.33
N ASP A 33 -1.71 -15.76 0.97
CA ASP A 33 -2.34 -16.13 -0.31
C ASP A 33 -3.87 -16.32 -0.25
N SER A 34 -4.46 -16.11 0.93
CA SER A 34 -5.90 -16.20 1.21
C SER A 34 -6.37 -15.09 2.16
N VAL A 35 -7.63 -14.68 2.02
CA VAL A 35 -8.24 -13.61 2.83
C VAL A 35 -8.22 -13.93 4.32
N ASP A 36 -8.54 -15.16 4.72
CA ASP A 36 -8.57 -15.55 6.13
C ASP A 36 -7.18 -15.42 6.80
N GLN A 37 -6.13 -15.83 6.08
CA GLN A 37 -4.76 -15.68 6.55
C GLN A 37 -4.33 -14.21 6.59
N MET A 38 -4.70 -13.41 5.58
CA MET A 38 -4.44 -11.97 5.58
C MET A 38 -5.11 -11.28 6.78
N LEU A 39 -6.36 -11.61 7.10
CA LEU A 39 -7.05 -11.09 8.28
C LEU A 39 -6.34 -11.48 9.58
N GLY A 40 -5.81 -12.71 9.66
CA GLY A 40 -4.94 -13.14 10.76
C GLY A 40 -3.68 -12.28 10.89
N GLN A 41 -2.99 -12.04 9.78
CA GLN A 41 -1.79 -11.19 9.74
C GLN A 41 -2.09 -9.73 10.10
N ILE A 42 -3.21 -9.17 9.63
CA ILE A 42 -3.66 -7.82 9.95
C ILE A 42 -3.89 -7.66 11.46
N ARG A 43 -4.57 -8.62 12.10
CA ARG A 43 -4.74 -8.62 13.57
C ARG A 43 -3.41 -8.70 14.28
N LYS A 44 -2.49 -9.55 13.79
CA LYS A 44 -1.16 -9.69 14.36
C LYS A 44 -0.33 -8.41 14.23
N ALA A 45 -0.43 -7.71 13.10
CA ALA A 45 0.23 -6.43 12.85
C ALA A 45 -0.16 -5.39 13.93
N LYS A 46 -1.45 -5.34 14.29
CA LYS A 46 -1.92 -4.51 15.41
C LYS A 46 -1.35 -4.94 16.75
N GLU A 47 -1.36 -6.23 17.06
CA GLU A 47 -0.83 -6.75 18.33
C GLU A 47 0.64 -6.41 18.56
N VAL A 48 1.44 -6.35 17.48
CA VAL A 48 2.88 -6.03 17.56
C VAL A 48 3.19 -4.53 17.42
N GLY A 49 2.16 -3.68 17.29
CA GLY A 49 2.31 -2.22 17.27
C GLY A 49 2.53 -1.59 15.89
N GLY A 50 2.08 -2.22 14.81
CA GLY A 50 2.03 -1.56 13.49
C GLY A 50 1.02 -0.40 13.46
N ASP A 51 1.38 0.69 12.78
CA ASP A 51 0.54 1.88 12.66
C ASP A 51 -0.49 1.77 11.53
N LEU A 52 -0.15 1.02 10.47
CA LEU A 52 -1.01 0.71 9.33
C LEU A 52 -0.59 -0.60 8.67
N VAL A 53 -1.42 -1.12 7.78
CA VAL A 53 -1.15 -2.35 7.03
C VAL A 53 -1.14 -2.09 5.53
N GLU A 54 -0.17 -2.66 4.82
CA GLU A 54 -0.16 -2.74 3.36
C GLU A 54 -0.76 -4.07 2.93
N ILE A 55 -1.94 -4.05 2.32
CA ILE A 55 -2.61 -5.22 1.78
C ILE A 55 -2.12 -5.42 0.34
N ARG A 56 -1.29 -6.45 0.14
CA ARG A 56 -0.72 -6.81 -1.17
C ARG A 56 -1.63 -7.79 -1.91
N LEU A 57 -2.56 -7.25 -2.69
CA LEU A 57 -3.55 -8.03 -3.43
C LEU A 57 -2.91 -9.01 -4.43
N ASP A 58 -1.73 -8.67 -4.95
CA ASP A 58 -1.00 -9.50 -5.90
C ASP A 58 -0.57 -10.87 -5.33
N TYR A 59 -0.58 -11.07 -4.01
CA TYR A 59 -0.30 -12.37 -3.40
C TYR A 59 -1.53 -13.30 -3.31
N LEU A 60 -2.75 -12.80 -3.48
CA LEU A 60 -3.98 -13.60 -3.39
C LEU A 60 -4.15 -14.49 -4.63
N LYS A 61 -4.31 -15.80 -4.42
CA LYS A 61 -4.44 -16.77 -5.55
C LYS A 61 -5.83 -16.81 -6.19
N ASN A 62 -6.88 -16.55 -5.43
CA ASN A 62 -8.29 -16.65 -5.88
C ASN A 62 -9.06 -15.36 -5.57
N PHE A 63 -8.49 -14.23 -5.97
CA PHE A 63 -9.01 -12.91 -5.61
C PHE A 63 -10.36 -12.61 -6.26
N SER A 64 -11.38 -12.40 -5.42
CA SER A 64 -12.74 -11.98 -5.77
C SER A 64 -12.95 -10.52 -5.32
N PRO A 65 -12.70 -9.51 -6.18
CA PRO A 65 -12.41 -8.14 -5.76
C PRO A 65 -13.39 -7.53 -4.76
N ARG A 66 -14.70 -7.55 -5.06
CA ARG A 66 -15.70 -6.94 -4.19
C ARG A 66 -15.83 -7.64 -2.84
N GLN A 67 -15.85 -8.97 -2.84
CA GLN A 67 -16.01 -9.76 -1.63
C GLN A 67 -14.78 -9.63 -0.75
N ASP A 68 -13.60 -9.87 -1.32
CA ASP A 68 -12.34 -9.95 -0.58
C ASP A 68 -11.93 -8.57 -0.05
N LEU A 69 -12.02 -7.52 -0.87
CA LEU A 69 -11.75 -6.16 -0.39
C LEU A 69 -12.73 -5.72 0.68
N GLN A 70 -14.00 -6.12 0.59
CA GLN A 70 -14.98 -5.78 1.63
C GLN A 70 -14.56 -6.39 2.97
N PHE A 71 -14.09 -7.63 3.00
CA PHE A 71 -13.57 -8.24 4.22
C PHE A 71 -12.28 -7.58 4.70
N LEU A 72 -11.28 -7.45 3.82
CA LEU A 72 -9.95 -6.95 4.19
C LEU A 72 -9.99 -5.50 4.67
N VAL A 73 -10.72 -4.62 3.97
CA VAL A 73 -10.83 -3.20 4.32
C VAL A 73 -11.73 -3.00 5.54
N LYS A 74 -12.94 -3.59 5.57
CA LYS A 74 -13.89 -3.30 6.65
C LYS A 74 -13.56 -4.00 7.96
N GLN A 75 -12.85 -5.12 7.94
CA GLN A 75 -12.46 -5.84 9.17
C GLN A 75 -11.05 -5.46 9.66
N SER A 76 -10.31 -4.62 8.93
CA SER A 76 -9.01 -4.17 9.39
C SER A 76 -9.16 -3.29 10.64
N PRO A 77 -8.45 -3.60 11.74
CA PRO A 77 -8.45 -2.80 12.95
C PRO A 77 -7.37 -1.69 12.93
N LEU A 78 -6.70 -1.51 11.78
CA LEU A 78 -5.68 -0.51 11.46
C LEU A 78 -6.01 0.15 10.11
N PRO A 79 -5.54 1.38 9.85
CA PRO A 79 -5.62 1.99 8.52
C PRO A 79 -5.03 1.09 7.43
N THR A 80 -5.65 1.10 6.25
CA THR A 80 -5.26 0.23 5.13
C THR A 80 -4.63 1.01 4.00
N LEU A 81 -3.44 0.59 3.59
CA LEU A 81 -2.84 0.88 2.29
C LEU A 81 -3.10 -0.32 1.37
N VAL A 82 -3.87 -0.14 0.30
CA VAL A 82 -4.15 -1.22 -0.65
C VAL A 82 -3.23 -1.10 -1.86
N THR A 83 -2.47 -2.15 -2.13
CA THR A 83 -1.49 -2.22 -3.22
C THR A 83 -1.83 -3.39 -4.13
N TYR A 84 -1.84 -3.17 -5.44
CA TYR A 84 -1.98 -4.24 -6.43
C TYR A 84 -0.81 -4.21 -7.42
N ARG A 85 0.36 -4.63 -6.94
CA ARG A 85 1.63 -4.43 -7.65
C ARG A 85 1.74 -5.36 -8.87
N PRO A 86 1.98 -4.83 -10.08
CA PRO A 86 2.19 -5.63 -11.26
C PRO A 86 3.62 -6.19 -11.36
N THR A 87 3.80 -7.25 -12.15
CA THR A 87 5.10 -7.93 -12.33
C THR A 87 6.19 -7.04 -12.91
N TRP A 88 5.84 -6.07 -13.77
CA TRP A 88 6.79 -5.10 -14.33
C TRP A 88 7.32 -4.08 -13.30
N GLU A 89 6.73 -4.01 -12.11
CA GLU A 89 7.22 -3.27 -10.92
C GLU A 89 7.59 -4.23 -9.77
N GLY A 90 7.89 -5.49 -10.08
CA GLY A 90 8.34 -6.48 -9.10
C GLY A 90 7.23 -7.06 -8.20
N GLY A 91 5.97 -6.85 -8.55
CA GLY A 91 4.82 -7.52 -7.94
C GLY A 91 4.54 -8.91 -8.52
N GLN A 92 3.39 -9.48 -8.16
CA GLN A 92 2.95 -10.81 -8.63
C GLN A 92 1.78 -10.75 -9.63
N TYR A 93 1.20 -9.56 -9.90
CA TYR A 93 0.07 -9.45 -10.83
C TYR A 93 0.54 -9.36 -12.29
N ASP A 94 0.07 -10.29 -13.13
CA ASP A 94 0.39 -10.37 -14.56
C ASP A 94 -0.84 -10.24 -15.48
N GLY A 95 -1.99 -9.89 -14.90
CA GLY A 95 -3.27 -9.80 -15.60
C GLY A 95 -3.54 -8.47 -16.31
N ASP A 96 -4.80 -8.25 -16.67
CA ASP A 96 -5.27 -7.05 -17.36
C ASP A 96 -5.16 -5.78 -16.50
N GLU A 97 -4.61 -4.71 -17.05
CA GLU A 97 -4.40 -3.45 -16.33
C GLU A 97 -5.73 -2.78 -15.93
N GLY A 98 -6.76 -2.86 -16.78
CA GLY A 98 -8.09 -2.33 -16.48
C GLY A 98 -8.67 -2.97 -15.22
N LYS A 99 -8.64 -4.30 -15.13
CA LYS A 99 -9.08 -5.05 -13.95
C LYS A 99 -8.28 -4.71 -12.69
N ARG A 100 -6.98 -4.46 -12.82
CA ARG A 100 -6.11 -4.05 -11.71
C ARG A 100 -6.54 -2.71 -11.16
N LEU A 101 -6.71 -1.71 -12.03
CA LEU A 101 -7.15 -0.36 -11.67
C LEU A 101 -8.58 -0.37 -11.11
N ASP A 102 -9.47 -1.21 -11.64
CA ASP A 102 -10.84 -1.35 -11.13
C ASP A 102 -10.87 -1.92 -9.70
N ALA A 103 -9.98 -2.86 -9.38
CA ALA A 103 -9.83 -3.34 -8.01
C ALA A 103 -9.34 -2.24 -7.05
N LEU A 104 -8.40 -1.38 -7.49
CA LEU A 104 -7.94 -0.24 -6.68
C LEU A 104 -9.05 0.82 -6.50
N ARG A 105 -9.81 1.14 -7.55
CA ARG A 105 -10.99 2.02 -7.45
C ARG A 105 -12.02 1.46 -6.47
N LEU A 106 -12.27 0.16 -6.54
CA LEU A 106 -13.17 -0.52 -5.63
C LEU A 106 -12.69 -0.47 -4.17
N ALA A 107 -11.38 -0.52 -3.93
CA ALA A 107 -10.83 -0.32 -2.59
C ALA A 107 -11.15 1.09 -2.05
N ILE A 108 -11.07 2.13 -2.90
CA ILE A 108 -11.50 3.50 -2.53
C ILE A 108 -12.99 3.51 -2.17
N GLU A 109 -13.86 2.94 -3.02
CA GLU A 109 -15.31 2.87 -2.76
C GLU A 109 -15.64 2.17 -1.43
N LEU A 110 -14.86 1.15 -1.08
CA LEU A 110 -15.03 0.39 0.16
C LEU A 110 -14.40 1.08 1.38
N GLY A 111 -13.71 2.20 1.19
CA GLY A 111 -13.19 3.06 2.26
C GLY A 111 -11.78 2.70 2.72
N ALA A 112 -10.91 2.24 1.82
CA ALA A 112 -9.49 2.14 2.11
C ALA A 112 -8.90 3.54 2.40
N ASP A 113 -8.04 3.66 3.42
CA ASP A 113 -7.40 4.93 3.78
C ASP A 113 -6.41 5.41 2.71
N TYR A 114 -5.71 4.47 2.07
CA TYR A 114 -4.73 4.74 1.02
C TYR A 114 -4.77 3.66 -0.06
N ILE A 115 -4.36 4.04 -1.28
CA ILE A 115 -4.02 3.12 -2.36
C ILE A 115 -2.61 3.42 -2.87
N ASP A 116 -1.88 2.39 -3.28
CA ASP A 116 -0.63 2.53 -4.03
C ASP A 116 -0.94 2.44 -5.53
N VAL A 117 -0.46 3.44 -6.28
CA VAL A 117 -0.54 3.50 -7.74
C VAL A 117 0.85 3.79 -8.26
N GLU A 118 1.28 2.98 -9.22
CA GLU A 118 2.58 3.08 -9.85
C GLU A 118 2.64 4.33 -10.75
N LEU A 119 3.78 5.04 -10.71
CA LEU A 119 3.97 6.25 -11.50
C LEU A 119 3.84 5.97 -13.00
N GLN A 120 4.34 4.82 -13.44
CA GLN A 120 4.27 4.38 -14.82
C GLN A 120 2.98 3.60 -15.06
N VAL A 121 1.87 4.31 -15.30
CA VAL A 121 0.68 3.69 -15.89
C VAL A 121 0.84 3.72 -17.41
N SER A 122 1.23 2.58 -17.99
CA SER A 122 1.35 2.43 -19.45
C SER A 122 -0.02 2.62 -20.10
N PHE A 123 -0.25 3.78 -20.72
CA PHE A 123 -1.32 3.95 -21.70
C PHE A 123 -1.01 3.03 -22.89
N SER A 124 -1.70 1.90 -22.97
CA SER A 124 -1.66 0.99 -24.11
C SER A 124 -3.00 1.06 -24.82
#